data_AF-W1WUG3-F1
#
_entry.id   AF-W1WUG3-F1
#
_cell.length_a   1.000
_cell.length_b   1.000
_cell.length_c   1.000
_cell.angle_alpha   90.00
_cell.angle_beta   90.00
_cell.angle_gamma   90.00
#
_symmetry.space_group_name_H-M   'P 1'
#
loop_
_entity.id
_entity.type
_entity.pdbx_description
1 polymer ?
#
loop_
_entity_poly.entity_id
_entity_poly.type
_entity_poly.pdbx_seq_one_letter_code
_entity_poly.pdbx_strand_id
1 'polypeptide(L)'
;MAARPFSYIIMICILEILFKNGIYNMRRILPILALLIFISGCGVNQNTNNSNTESNAKSSSISTQDSSKMTNLDSPLTVAKQALSAGDYAKAVEEANAAIKADANNGEAYSIRGFATALNGDTTKGLADTKKAYDLDPNNVANYYNMAMVYKLQGQLNESKQWFEKVLEKDPSNTWSVYGIATIYADQGDDTKALDWLEKAIKIDPSVKAVAAEQDHFERFHNNARFKTLVGL
;
A
#
# COMPACT_ATOMS: atom_id res chain seq x y z
N MET A 1 12.31 3.77 18.29
CA MET A 1 12.41 4.31 16.92
C MET A 1 12.17 3.15 15.95
N ALA A 2 10.93 3.01 15.46
CA ALA A 2 10.48 1.82 14.73
C ALA A 2 9.88 2.22 13.37
N ALA A 3 10.11 1.38 12.35
CA ALA A 3 9.80 1.71 10.96
C ALA A 3 8.29 1.85 10.70
N ARG A 4 7.87 3.00 10.15
CA ARG A 4 6.50 3.26 9.67
C ARG A 4 6.43 3.74 8.19
N PRO A 5 7.07 3.08 7.20
CA PRO A 5 6.90 3.47 5.80
C PRO A 5 5.61 2.90 5.18
N PHE A 6 5.19 1.69 5.57
CA PHE A 6 4.14 0.93 4.87
C PHE A 6 2.73 1.53 4.98
N SER A 7 2.42 2.17 6.12
CA SER A 7 1.08 2.73 6.41
C SER A 7 0.71 3.91 5.50
N TYR A 8 1.70 4.75 5.18
CA TYR A 8 1.47 5.99 4.42
C TYR A 8 1.31 5.74 2.92
N ILE A 9 1.88 4.65 2.42
CA ILE A 9 1.91 4.36 0.98
C ILE A 9 0.58 3.72 0.52
N ILE A 10 0.00 2.82 1.34
CA ILE A 10 -1.35 2.26 1.08
C ILE A 10 -2.38 3.40 0.95
N MET A 11 -2.27 4.44 1.79
CA MET A 11 -3.13 5.63 1.76
C MET A 11 -3.04 6.38 0.42
N ILE A 12 -1.82 6.59 -0.10
CA ILE A 12 -1.58 7.26 -1.39
C ILE A 12 -2.09 6.41 -2.55
N CYS A 13 -1.83 5.09 -2.54
CA CYS A 13 -2.30 4.19 -3.60
C CYS A 13 -3.83 4.15 -3.71
N ILE A 14 -4.57 4.18 -2.59
CA ILE A 14 -6.05 4.23 -2.63
C ILE A 14 -6.52 5.57 -3.23
N LEU A 15 -5.87 6.68 -2.89
CA LEU A 15 -6.17 8.01 -3.45
C LEU A 15 -5.98 8.04 -4.99
N GLU A 16 -4.92 7.41 -5.51
CA GLU A 16 -4.68 7.30 -6.95
C GLU A 16 -5.65 6.36 -7.68
N ILE A 17 -6.12 5.28 -7.03
CA ILE A 17 -7.11 4.35 -7.59
C ILE A 17 -8.44 5.07 -7.85
N LEU A 18 -8.90 5.88 -6.89
CA LEU A 18 -10.13 6.70 -7.06
C LEU A 18 -9.96 7.75 -8.17
N PHE A 19 -8.76 8.31 -8.31
CA PHE A 19 -8.43 9.26 -9.37
C PHE A 19 -8.44 8.64 -10.77
N LYS A 20 -7.91 7.41 -10.94
CA LYS A 20 -7.84 6.71 -12.23
C LYS A 20 -9.17 6.10 -12.67
N ASN A 21 -10.03 5.68 -11.75
CA ASN A 21 -11.31 5.03 -12.06
C ASN A 21 -12.47 6.00 -12.34
N GLY A 22 -12.20 7.31 -12.48
CA GLY A 22 -13.19 8.30 -12.92
C GLY A 22 -14.30 8.62 -11.91
N ILE A 23 -14.10 8.28 -10.64
CA ILE A 23 -15.06 8.57 -9.55
C ILE A 23 -14.97 10.06 -9.15
N TYR A 24 -13.78 10.68 -9.29
CA TYR A 24 -13.60 12.13 -9.10
C TYR A 24 -14.05 12.98 -10.28
N ASN A 25 -14.90 13.96 -9.98
CA ASN A 25 -15.46 14.89 -10.97
C ASN A 25 -14.44 16.01 -11.31
N MET A 26 -13.82 15.94 -12.48
CA MET A 26 -12.71 16.81 -12.95
C MET A 26 -12.99 18.33 -12.92
N ARG A 27 -14.26 18.72 -12.76
CA ARG A 27 -14.76 20.10 -12.72
C ARG A 27 -14.30 20.93 -11.50
N ARG A 28 -13.71 20.32 -10.45
CA ARG A 28 -13.24 21.03 -9.23
C ARG A 28 -11.74 21.39 -9.20
N ILE A 29 -10.90 20.84 -10.08
CA ILE A 29 -9.43 20.97 -9.98
C ILE A 29 -8.87 22.04 -10.93
N LEU A 30 -9.60 22.39 -11.99
CA LEU A 30 -9.17 23.35 -13.02
C LEU A 30 -8.71 24.74 -12.51
N PRO A 31 -9.25 25.35 -11.41
CA PRO A 31 -8.73 26.63 -10.93
C PRO A 31 -7.43 26.54 -10.11
N ILE A 32 -7.00 25.35 -9.68
CA ILE A 32 -5.83 25.19 -8.78
C ILE A 32 -4.52 25.02 -9.58
N LEU A 33 -4.60 24.48 -10.80
CA LEU A 33 -3.41 24.20 -11.63
C LEU A 33 -2.86 25.44 -12.39
N ALA A 34 -3.50 26.60 -12.27
CA ALA A 34 -3.21 27.78 -13.09
C ALA A 34 -2.18 28.78 -12.51
N LEU A 35 -1.56 28.48 -11.35
CA LEU A 35 -0.80 29.50 -10.59
C LEU A 35 0.71 29.23 -10.38
N LEU A 36 1.32 28.23 -11.05
CA LEU A 36 2.74 27.88 -10.87
C LEU A 36 3.50 27.70 -12.20
N ILE A 37 3.58 28.79 -12.98
CA ILE A 37 4.60 28.99 -14.03
C ILE A 37 5.19 30.39 -13.80
N PHE A 38 6.49 30.59 -14.11
CA PHE A 38 7.41 31.60 -13.52
C PHE A 38 7.71 31.25 -12.05
N ILE A 39 8.94 31.13 -11.56
CA ILE A 39 10.30 31.57 -11.98
C ILE A 39 11.31 30.46 -11.54
N SER A 40 12.56 30.30 -12.01
CA SER A 40 13.52 31.14 -12.76
C SER A 40 14.33 30.29 -13.77
N GLY A 41 15.41 30.84 -14.37
CA GLY A 41 16.40 30.07 -15.14
C GLY A 41 17.86 30.52 -14.93
N CYS A 42 18.77 29.84 -15.65
CA CYS A 42 20.19 30.17 -15.92
C CYS A 42 21.22 30.11 -14.77
N GLY A 43 22.35 29.43 -15.04
CA GLY A 43 23.54 29.41 -14.17
C GLY A 43 24.61 28.39 -14.59
N VAL A 44 25.39 28.68 -15.63
CA VAL A 44 26.56 27.87 -16.06
C VAL A 44 27.84 28.51 -15.53
N ASN A 45 28.76 27.73 -14.93
CA ASN A 45 30.20 27.88 -15.22
C ASN A 45 31.03 26.65 -14.85
N GLN A 46 32.09 26.40 -15.61
CA GLN A 46 33.15 25.46 -15.25
C GLN A 46 34.31 26.19 -14.58
N ASN A 47 35.10 25.51 -13.75
CA ASN A 47 36.55 25.75 -13.72
C ASN A 47 37.33 24.48 -13.38
N THR A 48 38.56 24.41 -13.86
CA THR A 48 39.43 23.24 -13.99
C THR A 48 40.54 23.17 -12.93
N ASN A 49 41.39 22.13 -13.05
CA ASN A 49 42.74 21.99 -12.49
C ASN A 49 42.87 21.47 -11.03
N ASN A 50 43.85 20.63 -10.67
CA ASN A 50 44.78 19.76 -11.43
C ASN A 50 45.47 18.76 -10.45
N SER A 51 46.24 17.81 -11.02
CA SER A 51 47.39 17.10 -10.44
C SER A 51 47.21 16.17 -9.23
N ASN A 52 47.04 14.89 -9.56
CA ASN A 52 47.98 13.79 -9.25
C ASN A 52 48.86 13.88 -7.99
N THR A 53 48.75 12.89 -7.12
CA THR A 53 49.92 12.25 -6.50
C THR A 53 49.70 10.73 -6.39
N GLU A 54 50.38 9.94 -7.22
CA GLU A 54 50.45 8.49 -7.03
C GLU A 54 51.42 8.16 -5.90
N SER A 55 51.07 7.18 -5.06
CA SER A 55 52.05 6.43 -4.28
C SER A 55 51.58 4.98 -4.13
N ASN A 56 52.49 4.04 -4.38
CA ASN A 56 52.18 2.63 -4.63
C ASN A 56 52.93 1.75 -3.63
N ALA A 57 52.21 0.99 -2.79
CA ALA A 57 52.80 0.05 -1.84
C ALA A 57 51.89 -1.14 -1.48
N LYS A 58 51.78 -2.09 -2.41
CA LYS A 58 51.93 -3.55 -2.19
C LYS A 58 51.36 -4.18 -0.89
N SER A 59 50.17 -4.78 -1.02
CA SER A 59 49.74 -6.11 -0.52
C SER A 59 50.39 -6.71 0.75
N SER A 60 49.56 -6.97 1.78
CA SER A 60 49.35 -8.35 2.27
C SER A 60 48.06 -8.52 3.11
N SER A 61 47.57 -9.75 3.11
CA SER A 61 46.41 -10.33 3.79
C SER A 61 46.20 -10.00 5.27
N ILE A 62 44.93 -9.85 5.70
CA ILE A 62 44.19 -10.87 6.48
C ILE A 62 42.71 -10.46 6.59
N SER A 63 41.82 -11.46 6.61
CA SER A 63 40.37 -11.33 6.59
C SER A 63 39.77 -10.73 7.87
N THR A 64 39.16 -9.55 7.75
CA THR A 64 38.14 -9.05 8.69
C THR A 64 36.91 -8.59 7.91
N GLN A 65 35.88 -9.45 7.87
CA GLN A 65 34.54 -9.12 7.40
C GLN A 65 33.50 -9.74 8.34
N ASP A 66 33.43 -9.19 9.55
CA ASP A 66 32.15 -9.07 10.23
C ASP A 66 31.60 -7.68 9.86
N SER A 67 30.61 -7.63 8.97
CA SER A 67 29.97 -6.40 8.51
C SER A 67 28.60 -6.68 7.90
N SER A 68 27.58 -6.58 8.74
CA SER A 68 26.32 -5.88 8.43
C SER A 68 25.82 -5.79 6.97
N LYS A 69 24.73 -6.52 6.70
CA LYS A 69 23.44 -5.89 6.36
C LYS A 69 23.46 -4.87 5.19
N MET A 70 23.77 -5.33 3.98
CA MET A 70 23.32 -4.70 2.75
C MET A 70 22.44 -5.71 1.98
N THR A 71 21.13 -5.66 2.22
CA THR A 71 20.16 -6.62 1.66
C THR A 71 19.93 -6.37 0.18
N ASN A 72 20.14 -7.39 -0.66
CA ASN A 72 19.89 -7.41 -2.10
C ASN A 72 18.62 -6.63 -2.49
N LEU A 73 18.79 -5.59 -3.30
CA LEU A 73 17.70 -4.87 -3.95
C LEU A 73 17.15 -5.65 -5.17
N ASP A 74 17.85 -6.73 -5.56
CA ASP A 74 17.76 -7.36 -6.88
C ASP A 74 16.96 -8.68 -6.91
N SER A 75 16.27 -9.04 -5.82
CA SER A 75 15.34 -10.18 -5.85
C SER A 75 14.03 -9.75 -6.51
N PRO A 76 13.48 -10.52 -7.48
CA PRO A 76 12.18 -10.20 -8.09
C PRO A 76 11.06 -10.03 -7.07
N LEU A 77 11.11 -10.77 -5.95
CA LEU A 77 10.15 -10.60 -4.86
C LEU A 77 10.23 -9.20 -4.19
N THR A 78 11.43 -8.63 -4.05
CA THR A 78 11.63 -7.27 -3.53
C THR A 78 11.12 -6.23 -4.53
N VAL A 79 11.44 -6.40 -5.82
CA VAL A 79 10.98 -5.49 -6.88
C VAL A 79 9.45 -5.54 -7.01
N ALA A 80 8.83 -6.73 -6.91
CA ALA A 80 7.39 -6.91 -6.93
C ALA A 80 6.68 -6.15 -5.78
N LYS A 81 7.24 -6.22 -4.56
CA LYS A 81 6.74 -5.43 -3.41
C LYS A 81 6.86 -3.93 -3.66
N GLN A 82 7.98 -3.48 -4.19
CA GLN A 82 8.20 -2.06 -4.50
C GLN A 82 7.25 -1.56 -5.59
N ALA A 83 7.05 -2.34 -6.65
CA ALA A 83 6.13 -2.03 -7.75
C ALA A 83 4.67 -1.97 -7.26
N LEU A 84 4.23 -2.95 -6.47
CA LEU A 84 2.90 -2.96 -5.84
C LEU A 84 2.71 -1.72 -4.95
N SER A 85 3.73 -1.41 -4.15
CA SER A 85 3.77 -0.20 -3.30
C SER A 85 3.83 1.11 -4.11
N ALA A 86 4.21 1.08 -5.38
CA ALA A 86 4.24 2.25 -6.27
C ALA A 86 3.00 2.35 -7.17
N GLY A 87 2.02 1.46 -7.03
CA GLY A 87 0.85 1.40 -7.91
C GLY A 87 1.13 0.82 -9.31
N ASP A 88 2.34 0.32 -9.58
CA ASP A 88 2.70 -0.34 -10.83
C ASP A 88 2.34 -1.83 -10.75
N TYR A 89 1.04 -2.10 -10.87
CA TYR A 89 0.50 -3.46 -10.75
C TYR A 89 0.96 -4.38 -11.88
N ALA A 90 1.22 -3.84 -13.07
CA ALA A 90 1.73 -4.62 -14.19
C ALA A 90 3.13 -5.18 -13.89
N LYS A 91 4.05 -4.32 -13.45
CA LYS A 91 5.39 -4.74 -13.02
C LYS A 91 5.35 -5.61 -11.76
N ALA A 92 4.46 -5.32 -10.81
CA ALA A 92 4.30 -6.16 -9.63
C ALA A 92 3.92 -7.60 -9.98
N VAL A 93 3.05 -7.79 -10.98
CA VAL A 93 2.69 -9.11 -11.51
C VAL A 93 3.84 -9.78 -12.26
N GLU A 94 4.58 -9.03 -13.09
CA GLU A 94 5.77 -9.55 -13.81
C GLU A 94 6.85 -10.07 -12.86
N GLU A 95 7.24 -9.25 -11.89
CA GLU A 95 8.30 -9.57 -10.93
C GLU A 95 7.87 -10.68 -9.96
N ALA A 96 6.59 -10.72 -9.57
CA ALA A 96 6.04 -11.83 -8.80
C ALA A 96 5.99 -13.14 -9.62
N ASN A 97 5.74 -13.09 -10.94
CA ASN A 97 5.88 -14.26 -11.81
C ASN A 97 7.32 -14.78 -11.86
N ALA A 98 8.31 -13.88 -11.91
CA ALA A 98 9.72 -14.26 -11.85
C ALA A 98 10.09 -14.90 -10.49
N ALA A 99 9.58 -14.37 -9.38
CA ALA A 99 9.73 -14.97 -8.05
C ALA A 99 9.08 -16.38 -7.97
N ILE A 100 7.85 -16.57 -8.47
CA ILE A 100 7.17 -17.87 -8.52
C ILE A 100 7.90 -18.86 -9.43
N LYS A 101 8.54 -18.39 -10.50
CA LYS A 101 9.35 -19.25 -11.38
C LYS A 101 10.64 -19.72 -10.71
N ALA A 102 11.22 -18.91 -9.82
CA ALA A 102 12.38 -19.28 -9.01
C ALA A 102 12.02 -20.21 -7.85
N ASP A 103 10.86 -19.99 -7.21
CA ASP A 103 10.30 -20.87 -6.18
C ASP A 103 8.76 -20.98 -6.32
N ALA A 104 8.31 -22.13 -6.82
CA ALA A 104 6.90 -22.42 -7.07
C ALA A 104 6.06 -22.60 -5.78
N ASN A 105 6.68 -22.58 -4.59
CA ASN A 105 6.01 -22.61 -3.30
C ASN A 105 6.10 -21.27 -2.55
N ASN A 106 6.55 -20.20 -3.22
CA ASN A 106 6.67 -18.87 -2.62
C ASN A 106 5.30 -18.21 -2.39
N GLY A 107 4.67 -18.50 -1.24
CA GLY A 107 3.35 -17.97 -0.89
C GLY A 107 3.27 -16.44 -0.88
N GLU A 108 4.35 -15.73 -0.53
CA GLU A 108 4.37 -14.27 -0.56
C GLU A 108 4.31 -13.71 -1.99
N ALA A 109 5.03 -14.33 -2.93
CA ALA A 109 4.97 -13.98 -4.34
C ALA A 109 3.57 -14.21 -4.94
N TYR A 110 2.90 -15.32 -4.59
CA TYR A 110 1.49 -15.52 -4.94
C TYR A 110 0.58 -14.45 -4.34
N SER A 111 0.79 -14.04 -3.09
CA SER A 111 0.00 -13.00 -2.42
C SER A 111 0.13 -11.65 -3.13
N ILE A 112 1.36 -11.27 -3.49
CA ILE A 112 1.66 -10.03 -4.24
C ILE A 112 1.06 -10.09 -5.63
N ARG A 113 1.28 -11.18 -6.38
CA ARG A 113 0.71 -11.34 -7.73
C ARG A 113 -0.81 -11.27 -7.68
N GLY A 114 -1.43 -11.94 -6.72
CA GLY A 114 -2.88 -11.98 -6.57
C GLY A 114 -3.47 -10.61 -6.25
N PHE A 115 -2.90 -9.90 -5.28
CA PHE A 115 -3.39 -8.57 -4.92
C PHE A 115 -3.16 -7.54 -6.05
N ALA A 116 -1.97 -7.54 -6.68
CA ALA A 116 -1.69 -6.70 -7.84
C ALA A 116 -2.62 -7.01 -9.02
N THR A 117 -2.90 -8.28 -9.31
CA THR A 117 -3.81 -8.71 -10.39
C THR A 117 -5.25 -8.25 -10.13
N ALA A 118 -5.71 -8.30 -8.87
CA ALA A 118 -7.02 -7.79 -8.48
C ALA A 118 -7.12 -6.25 -8.60
N LEU A 119 -6.08 -5.52 -8.17
CA LEU A 119 -5.99 -4.06 -8.33
C LEU A 119 -5.91 -3.65 -9.80
N ASN A 120 -5.34 -4.51 -10.65
CA ASN A 120 -5.31 -4.36 -12.12
C ASN A 120 -6.60 -4.85 -12.82
N GLY A 121 -7.68 -5.10 -12.06
CA GLY A 121 -9.03 -5.37 -12.57
C GLY A 121 -9.43 -6.85 -12.70
N ASP A 122 -8.50 -7.80 -12.65
CA ASP A 122 -8.83 -9.25 -12.68
C ASP A 122 -8.88 -9.82 -11.27
N THR A 123 -9.93 -9.44 -10.55
CA THR A 123 -10.18 -9.87 -9.17
C THR A 123 -10.37 -11.39 -9.05
N THR A 124 -10.84 -12.07 -10.11
CA THR A 124 -11.03 -13.52 -10.12
C THR A 124 -9.69 -14.27 -10.12
N LYS A 125 -8.74 -13.90 -10.99
CA LYS A 125 -7.38 -14.43 -10.93
C LYS A 125 -6.68 -14.01 -9.62
N GLY A 126 -6.89 -12.77 -9.19
CA GLY A 126 -6.35 -12.27 -7.93
C GLY A 126 -6.79 -13.07 -6.70
N LEU A 127 -8.04 -13.54 -6.68
CA LEU A 127 -8.55 -14.40 -5.62
C LEU A 127 -7.96 -15.81 -5.67
N ALA A 128 -7.75 -16.37 -6.86
CA ALA A 128 -7.12 -17.68 -7.01
C ALA A 128 -5.69 -17.69 -6.45
N ASP A 129 -4.91 -16.63 -6.74
CA ASP A 129 -3.55 -16.47 -6.25
C ASP A 129 -3.47 -16.18 -4.74
N THR A 130 -4.34 -15.33 -4.20
CA THR A 130 -4.36 -15.08 -2.74
C THR A 130 -4.83 -16.30 -1.94
N LYS A 131 -5.71 -17.15 -2.51
CA LYS A 131 -6.01 -18.47 -1.95
C LYS A 131 -4.81 -19.40 -2.00
N LYS A 132 -4.09 -19.48 -3.13
CA LYS A 132 -2.86 -20.28 -3.24
C LYS A 132 -1.77 -19.82 -2.26
N ALA A 133 -1.67 -18.52 -2.00
CA ALA A 133 -0.79 -17.97 -0.97
C ALA A 133 -1.17 -18.44 0.45
N TYR A 134 -2.47 -18.42 0.77
CA TYR A 134 -2.99 -18.95 2.03
C TYR A 134 -2.79 -20.47 2.16
N ASP A 135 -2.97 -21.25 1.10
CA ASP A 135 -2.74 -22.71 1.13
C ASP A 135 -1.26 -23.07 1.34
N LEU A 136 -0.33 -22.19 0.93
CA LEU A 136 1.11 -22.35 1.11
C LEU A 136 1.60 -21.90 2.50
N ASP A 137 1.07 -20.79 3.02
CA ASP A 137 1.29 -20.36 4.41
C ASP A 137 -0.02 -19.87 5.05
N PRO A 138 -0.73 -20.78 5.76
CA PRO A 138 -1.95 -20.45 6.47
C PRO A 138 -1.76 -19.57 7.71
N ASN A 139 -0.52 -19.27 8.13
CA ASN A 139 -0.26 -18.44 9.32
C ASN A 139 0.15 -17.00 8.97
N ASN A 140 0.44 -16.71 7.70
CA ASN A 140 0.79 -15.35 7.27
C ASN A 140 -0.44 -14.43 7.27
N VAL A 141 -0.52 -13.59 8.30
CA VAL A 141 -1.61 -12.61 8.50
C VAL A 141 -1.74 -11.62 7.32
N ALA A 142 -0.66 -11.32 6.59
CA ALA A 142 -0.74 -10.45 5.41
C ALA A 142 -1.56 -11.10 4.28
N ASN A 143 -1.57 -12.42 4.16
CA ASN A 143 -2.41 -13.14 3.19
C ASN A 143 -3.90 -12.99 3.53
N TYR A 144 -4.25 -12.95 4.82
CA TYR A 144 -5.63 -12.75 5.25
C TYR A 144 -6.12 -11.34 4.85
N TYR A 145 -5.29 -10.31 5.11
CA TYR A 145 -5.58 -8.93 4.74
C TYR A 145 -5.74 -8.77 3.22
N ASN A 146 -4.79 -9.32 2.44
CA ASN A 146 -4.85 -9.25 0.98
C ASN A 146 -6.08 -9.98 0.44
N MET A 147 -6.44 -11.15 0.98
CA MET A 147 -7.65 -11.87 0.60
C MET A 147 -8.93 -11.10 0.98
N ALA A 148 -8.97 -10.45 2.15
CA ALA A 148 -10.07 -9.54 2.53
C ALA A 148 -10.23 -8.39 1.52
N MET A 149 -9.13 -7.76 1.11
CA MET A 149 -9.11 -6.69 0.11
C MET A 149 -9.59 -7.18 -1.27
N VAL A 150 -9.14 -8.37 -1.72
CA VAL A 150 -9.61 -8.94 -3.00
C VAL A 150 -11.11 -9.22 -2.97
N TYR A 151 -11.64 -9.81 -1.89
CA TYR A 151 -13.09 -9.98 -1.73
C TYR A 151 -13.85 -8.64 -1.72
N LYS A 152 -13.28 -7.57 -1.15
CA LYS A 152 -13.87 -6.22 -1.20
C LYS A 152 -13.93 -5.68 -2.63
N LEU A 153 -12.86 -5.84 -3.40
CA LEU A 153 -12.80 -5.46 -4.82
C LEU A 153 -13.81 -6.24 -5.70
N GLN A 154 -14.24 -7.43 -5.27
CA GLN A 154 -15.31 -8.20 -5.91
C GLN A 154 -16.73 -7.80 -5.47
N GLY A 155 -16.88 -6.87 -4.51
CA GLY A 155 -18.17 -6.59 -3.88
C GLY A 155 -18.67 -7.71 -2.96
N GLN A 156 -17.84 -8.72 -2.66
CA GLN A 156 -18.14 -9.81 -1.72
C GLN A 156 -17.87 -9.34 -0.29
N LEU A 157 -18.67 -8.38 0.15
CA LEU A 157 -18.44 -7.60 1.38
C LEU A 157 -18.52 -8.45 2.66
N ASN A 158 -19.33 -9.52 2.68
CA ASN A 158 -19.46 -10.38 3.86
C ASN A 158 -18.23 -11.28 4.02
N GLU A 159 -17.76 -11.87 2.92
CA GLU A 159 -16.56 -12.67 2.83
C GLU A 159 -15.33 -11.82 3.17
N SER A 160 -15.26 -10.61 2.61
CA SER A 160 -14.23 -9.62 2.94
C SER A 160 -14.16 -9.33 4.44
N LYS A 161 -15.31 -9.08 5.07
CA LYS A 161 -15.40 -8.81 6.50
C LYS A 161 -14.89 -9.99 7.34
N GLN A 162 -15.27 -11.22 7.01
CA GLN A 162 -14.79 -12.43 7.71
C GLN A 162 -13.26 -12.57 7.64
N TRP A 163 -12.63 -12.17 6.53
CA TRP A 163 -11.16 -12.19 6.42
C TRP A 163 -10.49 -11.05 7.18
N PHE A 164 -11.09 -9.86 7.27
CA PHE A 164 -10.61 -8.82 8.18
C PHE A 164 -10.79 -9.23 9.65
N GLU A 165 -11.89 -9.89 10.01
CA GLU A 165 -12.13 -10.42 11.36
C GLU A 165 -11.02 -11.43 11.74
N LYS A 166 -10.61 -12.33 10.82
CA LYS A 166 -9.44 -13.22 11.00
C LYS A 166 -8.10 -12.49 11.14
N VAL A 167 -7.91 -11.31 10.53
CA VAL A 167 -6.73 -10.48 10.82
C VAL A 167 -6.79 -10.00 12.27
N LEU A 168 -7.96 -9.52 12.72
CA LEU A 168 -8.16 -9.02 14.08
C LEU A 168 -8.10 -10.11 15.17
N GLU A 169 -8.35 -11.37 14.84
CA GLU A 169 -8.06 -12.51 15.72
C GLU A 169 -6.56 -12.69 16.02
N LYS A 170 -5.67 -12.21 15.13
CA LYS A 170 -4.21 -12.34 15.24
C LYS A 170 -3.54 -11.03 15.67
N ASP A 171 -4.02 -9.91 15.16
CA ASP A 171 -3.62 -8.55 15.50
C ASP A 171 -4.87 -7.70 15.78
N PRO A 172 -5.39 -7.70 17.02
CA PRO A 172 -6.55 -6.88 17.41
C PRO A 172 -6.33 -5.38 17.25
N SER A 173 -5.08 -4.94 17.07
CA SER A 173 -4.65 -3.56 16.85
C SER A 173 -4.45 -3.21 15.37
N ASN A 174 -4.87 -4.07 14.43
CA ASN A 174 -4.66 -3.82 13.01
C ASN A 174 -5.58 -2.70 12.48
N THR A 175 -5.11 -1.44 12.57
CA THR A 175 -5.85 -0.24 12.15
C THR A 175 -6.58 -0.40 10.82
N TRP A 176 -5.88 -0.91 9.80
CA TRP A 176 -6.42 -1.00 8.43
C TRP A 176 -7.48 -2.08 8.28
N SER A 177 -7.45 -3.15 9.09
CA SER A 177 -8.54 -4.14 9.12
C SER A 177 -9.77 -3.60 9.86
N VAL A 178 -9.57 -2.86 10.96
CA VAL A 178 -10.67 -2.16 11.68
C VAL A 178 -11.33 -1.11 10.75
N TYR A 179 -10.52 -0.35 10.01
CA TYR A 179 -10.98 0.60 9.00
C TYR A 179 -11.64 -0.09 7.80
N GLY A 180 -11.11 -1.22 7.33
CA GLY A 180 -11.70 -2.06 6.29
C GLY A 180 -13.13 -2.47 6.65
N ILE A 181 -13.35 -2.95 7.88
CA ILE A 181 -14.69 -3.28 8.40
C ILE A 181 -15.59 -2.04 8.47
N ALA A 182 -15.07 -0.86 8.84
CA ALA A 182 -15.82 0.39 8.81
C ALA A 182 -16.29 0.75 7.39
N THR A 183 -15.41 0.66 6.39
CA THR A 183 -15.77 0.90 4.97
C THR A 183 -16.77 -0.13 4.45
N ILE A 184 -16.71 -1.39 4.90
CA ILE A 184 -17.71 -2.41 4.54
C ILE A 184 -19.09 -2.06 5.09
N TYR A 185 -19.21 -1.64 6.35
CA TYR A 185 -20.50 -1.21 6.89
C TYR A 185 -21.01 0.07 6.22
N ALA A 186 -20.12 0.98 5.82
CA ALA A 186 -20.47 2.11 4.97
C ALA A 186 -21.03 1.62 3.62
N ASP A 187 -20.32 0.77 2.88
CA ASP A 187 -20.76 0.21 1.60
C ASP A 187 -22.09 -0.57 1.71
N GLN A 188 -22.37 -1.19 2.87
CA GLN A 188 -23.62 -1.91 3.17
C GLN A 188 -24.81 -1.02 3.62
N GLY A 189 -24.60 0.28 3.86
CA GLY A 189 -25.66 1.19 4.34
C GLY A 189 -25.87 1.22 5.86
N ASP A 190 -25.06 0.51 6.65
CA ASP A 190 -25.18 0.48 8.12
C ASP A 190 -24.36 1.63 8.74
N ASP A 191 -24.94 2.83 8.68
CA ASP A 191 -24.29 4.06 9.13
C ASP A 191 -23.82 4.01 10.59
N THR A 192 -24.59 3.37 11.48
CA THR A 192 -24.23 3.27 12.90
C THR A 192 -22.98 2.41 13.08
N LYS A 193 -22.96 1.20 12.49
CA LYS A 193 -21.77 0.32 12.59
C LYS A 193 -20.58 0.91 11.85
N ALA A 194 -20.79 1.59 10.71
CA ALA A 194 -19.71 2.26 9.98
C ALA A 194 -18.97 3.28 10.88
N LEU A 195 -19.72 4.13 11.58
CA LEU A 195 -19.15 5.11 12.50
C LEU A 195 -18.55 4.48 13.77
N ASP A 196 -19.16 3.42 14.31
CA ASP A 196 -18.60 2.69 15.46
C ASP A 196 -17.25 2.04 15.15
N TRP A 197 -17.09 1.46 13.95
CA TRP A 197 -15.83 0.86 13.51
C TRP A 197 -14.80 1.92 13.09
N LEU A 198 -15.24 3.03 12.48
CA LEU A 198 -14.37 4.16 12.18
C LEU A 198 -13.79 4.79 13.46
N GLU A 199 -14.61 4.97 14.49
CA GLU A 199 -14.18 5.47 15.80
C GLU A 199 -13.13 4.56 16.46
N LYS A 200 -13.29 3.23 16.35
CA LYS A 200 -12.26 2.26 16.80
C LYS A 200 -10.96 2.43 16.01
N ALA A 201 -11.01 2.58 14.69
CA ALA A 201 -9.82 2.75 13.86
C ALA A 201 -9.07 4.04 14.22
N ILE A 202 -9.79 5.16 14.38
CA ILE A 202 -9.25 6.47 14.81
C ILE A 202 -8.62 6.38 16.21
N LYS A 203 -9.20 5.59 17.13
CA LYS A 203 -8.64 5.38 18.47
C LYS A 203 -7.32 4.60 18.47
N ILE A 204 -7.13 3.70 17.50
CA ILE A 204 -5.88 2.95 17.33
C ILE A 204 -4.82 3.82 16.63
N ASP A 205 -5.19 4.49 15.53
CA ASP A 205 -4.33 5.42 14.81
C ASP A 205 -5.10 6.69 14.41
N PRO A 206 -4.82 7.85 15.05
CA PRO A 206 -5.47 9.11 14.72
C PRO A 206 -5.27 9.60 13.28
N SER A 207 -4.30 9.08 12.53
CA SER A 207 -4.11 9.44 11.10
C SER A 207 -5.31 9.02 10.22
N VAL A 208 -6.08 8.02 10.66
CA VAL A 208 -7.33 7.57 9.99
C VAL A 208 -8.33 8.71 9.83
N LYS A 209 -8.28 9.78 10.65
CA LYS A 209 -9.15 10.95 10.50
C LYS A 209 -9.02 11.62 9.13
N ALA A 210 -7.79 11.85 8.68
CA ALA A 210 -7.51 12.47 7.38
C ALA A 210 -7.99 11.56 6.25
N VAL A 211 -7.68 10.26 6.35
CA VAL A 211 -8.12 9.24 5.39
C VAL A 211 -9.64 9.22 5.26
N ALA A 212 -10.37 9.16 6.38
CA ALA A 212 -11.82 9.08 6.36
C ALA A 212 -12.48 10.35 5.82
N ALA A 213 -11.88 11.53 6.03
CA ALA A 213 -12.38 12.81 5.52
C ALA A 213 -12.21 13.00 3.99
N GLU A 214 -11.28 12.26 3.36
CA GLU A 214 -10.96 12.38 1.94
C GLU A 214 -11.60 11.28 1.07
N GLN A 215 -11.96 10.13 1.67
CA GLN A 215 -12.32 8.90 0.95
C GLN A 215 -13.83 8.76 0.68
N ASP A 216 -14.19 8.46 -0.57
CA ASP A 216 -15.57 8.40 -1.08
C ASP A 216 -16.51 7.49 -0.26
N HIS A 217 -15.98 6.41 0.34
CA HIS A 217 -16.74 5.52 1.24
C HIS A 217 -17.48 6.26 2.36
N PHE A 218 -16.96 7.41 2.80
CA PHE A 218 -17.56 8.23 3.84
C PHE A 218 -18.21 9.52 3.34
N GLU A 219 -18.28 9.78 2.02
CA GLU A 219 -18.81 11.05 1.48
C GLU A 219 -20.25 11.33 1.96
N ARG A 220 -21.11 10.30 2.00
CA ARG A 220 -22.50 10.47 2.51
C ARG A 220 -22.57 10.90 3.98
N PHE A 221 -21.52 10.65 4.75
CA PHE A 221 -21.41 11.04 6.16
C PHE A 221 -20.87 12.46 6.35
N HIS A 222 -20.46 13.18 5.30
CA HIS A 222 -19.88 14.52 5.44
C HIS A 222 -20.85 15.56 6.01
N ASN A 223 -22.16 15.28 6.02
CA ASN A 223 -23.19 16.08 6.70
C ASN A 223 -23.62 15.52 8.08
N ASN A 224 -23.11 14.36 8.49
CA ASN A 224 -23.42 13.72 9.76
C ASN A 224 -22.59 14.34 10.90
N ALA A 225 -23.26 14.83 11.96
CA ALA A 225 -22.62 15.51 13.08
C ALA A 225 -21.64 14.62 13.87
N ARG A 226 -21.92 13.32 14.02
CA ARG A 226 -20.99 12.37 14.66
C ARG A 226 -19.76 12.18 13.81
N PHE A 227 -19.92 11.99 12.50
CA PHE A 227 -18.78 11.85 11.58
C PHE A 227 -17.86 13.08 11.63
N LYS A 228 -18.42 14.28 11.49
CA LYS A 228 -17.67 15.55 11.63
C LYS A 228 -16.87 15.63 12.92
N THR A 229 -17.49 15.24 14.04
CA THR A 229 -16.84 15.19 15.36
C THR A 229 -15.69 14.18 15.41
N LEU A 230 -15.84 13.00 14.79
CA LEU A 230 -14.79 11.98 14.73
C LEU A 230 -13.57 12.45 13.93
N VAL A 231 -13.79 13.00 12.72
CA VAL A 231 -12.70 13.42 11.82
C VAL A 231 -12.14 14.82 12.10
N GLY A 232 -12.91 15.70 12.76
CA GLY A 232 -12.50 17.08 13.11
C GLY A 232 -12.87 18.13 12.06
N LEU A 233 -14.09 18.06 11.50
CA LEU A 233 -14.66 18.97 10.48
C LEU A 233 -15.87 19.78 10.99
#